data_AF-A0A4Q5BCF2-F1
#
_entry.id   AF-A0A4Q5BCF2-F1
#
_cell.length_a   1.000
_cell.length_b   1.000
_cell.length_c   1.000
_cell.angle_alpha   90.00
_cell.angle_beta   90.00
_cell.angle_gamma   90.00
#
_symmetry.space_group_name_H-M   'P 1'
#
loop_
_entity.id
_entity.type
_entity.pdbx_description
1 polymer ?
#
loop_
_entity_poly.entity_id
_entity_poly.type
_entity_poly.pdbx_seq_one_letter_code
_entity_poly.pdbx_strand_id
1 'polypeptide(L)'
;MGQSHQGHGPKSLILIDLCLNHPAAIQYDWIAAWGRPLDLTRQPLYEAWPMCREILKNHDTSHAYTALAGMSYLPGQAEQLIHALNQTRQRRTTPAWMKPDPLTSRTDSAAAQPHDEPLRAKLRARLGIDA
;
A
#
# COMPACT_ATOMS: atom_id res chain seq x y z
N MET A 1 -28.67 19.30 12.66
CA MET A 1 -29.37 18.57 11.58
C MET A 1 -28.39 17.56 11.02
N GLY A 2 -28.58 16.28 11.37
CA GLY A 2 -27.61 15.21 11.09
C GLY A 2 -27.60 14.85 9.62
N GLN A 3 -26.39 14.87 9.03
CA GLN A 3 -26.17 14.37 7.69
C GLN A 3 -26.44 12.86 7.69
N SER A 4 -27.61 12.48 7.22
CA SER A 4 -27.93 11.11 6.87
C SER A 4 -27.02 10.69 5.72
N HIS A 5 -25.92 10.00 6.04
CA HIS A 5 -25.14 9.22 5.09
C HIS A 5 -26.10 8.23 4.42
N GLN A 6 -26.65 8.62 3.26
CA GLN A 6 -27.35 7.70 2.38
C GLN A 6 -26.35 6.59 2.06
N GLY A 7 -26.58 5.42 2.64
CA GLY A 7 -25.68 4.29 2.57
C GLY A 7 -25.25 4.04 1.14
N HIS A 8 -23.95 4.17 0.91
CA HIS A 8 -23.29 3.65 -0.27
C HIS A 8 -23.75 2.21 -0.48
N GLY A 9 -24.60 1.99 -1.48
CA GLY A 9 -25.13 0.67 -1.78
C GLY A 9 -23.97 -0.30 -2.10
N PRO A 10 -24.19 -1.62 -2.01
CA PRO A 10 -23.14 -2.64 -2.21
C PRO A 10 -22.43 -2.51 -3.57
N LYS A 11 -23.04 -1.84 -4.55
CA LYS A 11 -22.48 -1.64 -5.89
C LYS A 11 -21.34 -0.62 -5.94
N SER A 12 -21.32 0.42 -5.09
CA SER A 12 -20.19 1.36 -5.07
C SER A 12 -18.91 0.73 -4.52
N LEU A 13 -19.01 -0.43 -3.86
CA LEU A 13 -17.84 -1.21 -3.47
C LEU A 13 -17.06 -1.73 -4.68
N ILE A 14 -17.69 -1.86 -5.85
CA ILE A 14 -17.01 -2.25 -7.11
C ILE A 14 -15.94 -1.22 -7.48
N LEU A 15 -16.23 0.08 -7.28
CA LEU A 15 -15.25 1.14 -7.52
C LEU A 15 -14.08 1.05 -6.54
N ILE A 16 -14.35 0.71 -5.27
CA ILE A 16 -13.32 0.54 -4.26
C ILE A 16 -12.44 -0.68 -4.59
N ASP A 17 -13.05 -1.79 -4.98
CA ASP A 17 -12.36 -3.01 -5.40
C ASP A 17 -11.44 -2.74 -6.60
N LEU A 18 -11.95 -2.05 -7.63
CA LEU A 18 -11.15 -1.62 -8.78
C LEU A 18 -9.97 -0.73 -8.38
N CYS A 19 -10.18 0.20 -7.44
CA CYS A 19 -9.10 1.07 -6.96
C CYS A 19 -8.02 0.32 -6.17
N LEU A 20 -8.38 -0.75 -5.47
CA LEU A 20 -7.45 -1.55 -4.68
C LEU A 20 -6.71 -2.59 -5.53
N ASN A 21 -7.43 -3.33 -6.36
CA ASN A 21 -6.88 -4.44 -7.13
C ASN A 21 -6.29 -4.00 -8.48
N HIS A 22 -6.91 -3.02 -9.14
CA HIS A 22 -6.55 -2.59 -10.49
C HIS A 22 -6.43 -1.06 -10.63
N PRO A 23 -5.60 -0.39 -9.80
CA PRO A 23 -5.52 1.07 -9.78
C PRO A 23 -5.08 1.67 -11.12
N ALA A 24 -4.25 0.97 -11.90
CA ALA A 24 -3.77 1.49 -13.18
C ALA A 24 -4.88 1.53 -14.25
N ALA A 25 -5.69 0.47 -14.35
CA ALA A 25 -6.77 0.37 -15.34
C ALA A 25 -7.85 1.42 -15.08
N ILE A 26 -8.30 1.54 -13.83
CA ILE A 26 -9.31 2.55 -13.48
C ILE A 26 -8.79 3.97 -13.68
N GLN A 27 -7.53 4.25 -13.34
CA GLN A 27 -6.95 5.58 -13.55
C GLN A 27 -6.78 5.92 -15.03
N TYR A 28 -6.38 4.96 -15.86
CA TYR A 28 -6.26 5.17 -17.30
C TYR A 28 -7.62 5.54 -17.92
N ASP A 29 -8.65 4.72 -17.67
CA ASP A 29 -9.99 4.99 -18.20
C ASP A 29 -10.59 6.29 -17.64
N TRP A 30 -10.31 6.61 -16.38
CA TRP A 30 -10.78 7.85 -15.77
C TRP A 30 -10.16 9.08 -16.41
N ILE A 31 -8.85 9.04 -16.68
CA ILE A 31 -8.13 10.10 -17.37
C ILE A 31 -8.61 10.20 -18.82
N ALA A 32 -8.84 9.07 -19.49
CA ALA A 32 -9.33 9.03 -20.86
C ALA A 32 -10.76 9.61 -20.99
N ALA A 33 -11.65 9.31 -20.05
CA ALA A 33 -13.04 9.78 -20.08
C ALA A 33 -13.22 11.21 -19.55
N TRP A 34 -12.50 11.59 -18.49
CA TRP A 34 -12.76 12.81 -17.73
C TRP A 34 -11.58 13.79 -17.67
N GLY A 35 -10.42 13.43 -18.23
CA GLY A 35 -9.25 14.30 -18.32
C GLY A 35 -8.54 14.59 -17.00
N ARG A 36 -8.94 13.95 -15.90
CA ARG A 36 -8.37 14.13 -14.56
C ARG A 36 -8.12 12.79 -13.88
N PRO A 37 -7.12 12.66 -13.01
CA PRO A 37 -6.93 11.46 -12.22
C PRO A 37 -8.02 11.31 -11.15
N LEU A 38 -8.40 10.07 -10.86
CA LEU A 38 -9.37 9.76 -9.81
C LEU A 38 -8.72 9.97 -8.43
N ASP A 39 -9.35 10.79 -7.60
CA ASP A 39 -8.95 11.03 -6.21
C ASP A 39 -10.15 10.87 -5.27
N LEU A 40 -10.24 9.71 -4.63
CA LEU A 40 -11.31 9.38 -3.67
C LEU A 40 -11.23 10.19 -2.37
N THR A 41 -10.13 10.92 -2.12
CA THR A 41 -10.05 11.82 -0.95
C THR A 41 -10.72 13.17 -1.22
N ARG A 42 -10.80 13.57 -2.49
CA ARG A 42 -11.39 14.84 -2.94
C ARG A 42 -12.79 14.65 -3.48
N GLN A 43 -13.05 13.53 -4.15
CA GLN A 43 -14.33 13.24 -4.77
C GLN A 43 -15.09 12.17 -3.96
N PRO A 44 -16.29 12.48 -3.45
CA PRO A 44 -17.05 11.52 -2.67
C PRO A 44 -17.58 10.38 -3.55
N LEU A 45 -17.73 9.20 -2.94
CA LEU A 45 -18.12 7.96 -3.63
C LEU A 45 -19.48 8.06 -4.34
N TYR A 46 -20.41 8.90 -3.87
CA TYR A 46 -21.74 9.04 -4.50
C TYR A 46 -21.66 9.75 -5.85
N GLU A 47 -20.64 10.59 -6.06
CA GLU A 47 -20.37 11.30 -7.30
C GLU A 47 -19.46 10.48 -8.21
N ALA A 48 -18.47 9.80 -7.63
CA ALA A 48 -17.55 8.95 -8.39
C ALA A 48 -18.24 7.69 -8.95
N TRP A 49 -19.16 7.08 -8.21
CA TRP A 49 -19.85 5.86 -8.66
C TRP A 49 -20.60 5.99 -10.00
N PRO A 50 -21.46 7.01 -10.23
CA PRO A 50 -22.13 7.16 -11.53
C PRO A 50 -21.13 7.40 -12.67
N MET A 51 -20.04 8.14 -12.44
CA MET A 51 -18.98 8.31 -13.45
C MET A 51 -18.28 6.99 -13.78
N CYS A 52 -17.99 6.17 -12.77
CA CYS A 52 -17.45 4.83 -12.95
C CYS A 52 -18.42 3.95 -13.76
N ARG A 53 -19.73 4.04 -13.51
CA ARG A 53 -20.72 3.29 -14.28
C ARG A 53 -20.72 3.65 -15.76
N GLU A 54 -20.53 4.93 -16.11
CA GLU A 54 -20.43 5.32 -17.53
C GLU A 54 -19.18 4.72 -18.20
N ILE A 55 -18.06 4.65 -17.49
CA ILE A 55 -16.85 3.96 -17.98
C ILE A 55 -17.14 2.46 -18.20
N LEU A 56 -17.79 1.81 -17.21
CA LEU A 56 -18.08 0.37 -17.25
C LEU A 56 -19.12 -0.04 -18.32
N LYS A 57 -19.89 0.91 -18.87
CA LYS A 57 -20.79 0.64 -20.01
C LYS A 57 -20.01 0.35 -21.30
N ASN A 58 -18.78 0.86 -21.42
CA ASN A 58 -17.96 0.68 -22.60
C ASN A 58 -17.20 -0.65 -22.50
N HIS A 59 -17.89 -1.73 -22.85
CA HIS A 59 -17.36 -3.09 -22.67
C HIS A 59 -16.14 -3.42 -23.55
N ASP A 60 -16.00 -2.76 -24.70
CA ASP A 60 -14.95 -3.08 -25.68
C ASP A 60 -13.63 -2.34 -25.44
N THR A 61 -13.69 -1.11 -24.90
CA THR A 61 -12.54 -0.21 -24.81
C THR A 61 -12.11 0.11 -23.38
N SER A 62 -12.93 -0.19 -22.38
CA SER A 62 -12.60 0.07 -20.98
C SER A 62 -11.66 -1.00 -20.42
N HIS A 63 -10.47 -0.57 -20.00
CA HIS A 63 -9.51 -1.40 -19.27
C HIS A 63 -10.04 -1.76 -17.87
N ALA A 64 -10.82 -0.88 -17.24
CA ALA A 64 -11.48 -1.12 -15.96
C ALA A 64 -12.56 -2.21 -16.08
N TYR A 65 -13.33 -2.23 -17.18
CA TYR A 65 -14.32 -3.28 -17.41
C TYR A 65 -13.66 -4.64 -17.64
N THR A 66 -12.62 -4.70 -18.47
CA THR A 66 -11.89 -5.95 -18.73
C THR A 66 -11.22 -6.50 -17.47
N ALA A 67 -10.63 -5.63 -16.64
CA ALA A 67 -10.12 -5.99 -15.32
C ALA A 67 -11.21 -6.57 -14.41
N LEU A 68 -12.39 -5.93 -14.35
CA LEU A 68 -13.50 -6.38 -13.52
C LEU A 68 -14.09 -7.72 -13.97
N ALA A 69 -14.17 -7.94 -15.29
CA ALA A 69 -14.71 -9.17 -15.88
C ALA A 69 -13.75 -10.37 -15.76
N GLY A 70 -12.55 -10.19 -15.18
CA GLY A 70 -11.52 -11.22 -15.14
C GLY A 70 -10.97 -11.58 -16.52
N MET A 71 -11.16 -10.70 -17.50
CA MET A 71 -10.66 -10.87 -18.86
C MET A 71 -9.17 -10.51 -18.88
N SER A 72 -8.39 -11.24 -19.69
CA SER A 72 -6.97 -10.93 -19.87
C SER A 72 -6.84 -9.66 -20.72
N TYR A 73 -6.55 -8.53 -20.09
CA TYR A 73 -6.11 -7.31 -20.78
C TYR A 73 -4.61 -7.13 -20.58
N LEU A 74 -3.90 -6.74 -21.63
CA LEU A 74 -2.48 -6.42 -21.53
C LEU A 74 -2.34 -4.95 -21.13
N PRO A 75 -1.67 -4.64 -20.00
CA PRO A 75 -1.45 -3.26 -19.61
C PRO A 75 -0.57 -2.55 -20.63
N GLY A 76 -1.10 -1.48 -21.23
CA GLY A 76 -0.38 -0.65 -22.19
C GLY A 76 0.72 0.19 -21.53
N GLN A 77 1.51 0.90 -22.35
CA GLN A 77 2.60 1.75 -21.85
C GLN A 77 2.11 2.81 -20.85
N ALA A 78 0.93 3.38 -21.07
CA ALA A 78 0.34 4.38 -20.16
C ALA A 78 0.01 3.79 -18.79
N GLU A 79 -0.58 2.59 -18.74
CA GLU A 79 -0.90 1.90 -17.48
C GLU A 79 0.36 1.48 -16.73
N GLN A 80 1.41 1.06 -17.44
CA GLN A 80 2.71 0.75 -16.84
C GLN A 80 3.36 1.99 -16.22
N LEU A 81 3.29 3.14 -16.90
CA LEU A 81 3.76 4.41 -16.35
C LEU A 81 2.96 4.85 -15.13
N ILE A 82 1.63 4.77 -15.20
CA ILE A 82 0.74 5.06 -14.07
C ILE A 82 1.05 4.13 -12.89
N HIS A 83 1.26 2.84 -13.16
CA HIS A 83 1.62 1.87 -12.13
C HIS A 83 2.98 2.21 -11.48
N ALA A 84 4.01 2.52 -12.28
CA ALA A 84 5.32 2.94 -11.78
C ALA A 84 5.23 4.22 -10.94
N LEU A 85 4.43 5.21 -11.36
CA LEU A 85 4.17 6.42 -10.60
C LEU A 85 3.45 6.12 -9.27
N ASN A 86 2.48 5.21 -9.28
CA ASN A 86 1.80 4.78 -8.06
C ASN A 86 2.73 4.01 -7.11
N GLN A 87 3.62 3.18 -7.63
CA GLN A 87 4.65 2.47 -6.85
C GLN A 87 5.63 3.44 -6.20
N THR A 88 6.04 4.51 -6.88
CA THR A 88 6.93 5.53 -6.28
C THR A 88 6.23 6.35 -5.20
N ARG A 89 4.92 6.56 -5.32
CA ARG A 89 4.10 7.29 -4.32
C ARG A 89 3.80 6.44 -3.07
N GLN A 90 3.66 5.12 -3.23
CA GLN A 90 3.60 4.17 -2.12
C GLN A 90 4.99 4.08 -1.47
N ARG A 91 5.24 5.00 -0.52
CA ARG A 91 6.38 5.10 0.40
C ARG A 91 7.22 3.82 0.40
N ARG A 92 8.47 3.92 -0.08
CA ARG A 92 9.51 2.88 0.01
C ARG A 92 9.57 2.37 1.45
N THR A 93 8.83 1.31 1.74
CA THR A 93 9.00 0.56 2.96
C THR A 93 10.31 -0.15 2.75
N THR A 94 11.37 0.31 3.42
CA THR A 94 12.66 -0.37 3.41
C THR A 94 12.38 -1.83 3.70
N PRO A 95 12.62 -2.73 2.72
CA PRO A 95 12.23 -4.12 2.88
C PRO A 95 12.95 -4.68 4.10
N ALA A 96 12.34 -5.65 4.78
CA ALA A 96 12.81 -6.09 6.10
C ALA A 96 14.29 -6.52 6.11
N TRP A 97 14.81 -7.03 4.99
CA TRP A 97 16.22 -7.41 4.81
C TRP A 97 17.18 -6.23 4.63
N MET A 98 16.67 -5.05 4.27
CA MET A 98 17.43 -3.80 4.13
C MET A 98 17.34 -2.95 5.40
N LYS A 99 16.58 -3.39 6.42
CA LYS A 99 16.63 -2.79 7.74
C LYS A 99 17.96 -3.15 8.39
N PRO A 100 18.69 -2.19 8.97
CA PRO A 100 19.89 -2.48 9.75
C PRO A 100 19.56 -3.54 10.80
N ASP A 101 20.24 -4.68 10.74
CA ASP A 101 20.05 -5.76 11.71
C ASP A 101 20.56 -5.26 13.08
N PRO A 102 19.73 -5.29 14.14
CA PRO A 102 20.09 -4.76 15.46
C PRO A 102 21.32 -5.45 16.08
N LEU A 103 21.71 -6.64 15.59
CA LEU A 103 22.92 -7.35 16.03
C LEU A 103 24.20 -6.82 15.37
N THR A 104 24.12 -6.35 14.12
CA THR A 104 25.27 -5.88 13.33
C THR A 104 25.36 -4.36 13.23
N SER A 105 24.29 -3.64 13.52
CA SER A 105 24.19 -2.18 13.39
C SER A 105 24.61 -1.43 14.66
N ARG A 106 25.53 -2.02 15.42
CA ARG A 106 26.19 -1.37 16.55
C ARG A 106 27.30 -0.46 16.02
N THR A 107 26.90 0.64 15.39
CA THR A 107 27.77 1.80 15.21
C THR A 107 27.83 2.54 16.55
N ASP A 108 28.83 2.20 17.35
CA ASP A 108 29.66 3.13 18.13
C ASP A 108 29.00 4.11 19.13
N SER A 109 27.88 3.76 19.77
CA SER A 109 27.33 4.59 20.87
C SER A 109 26.51 3.79 21.87
N ALA A 110 27.13 2.82 22.54
CA ALA A 110 26.65 2.36 23.83
C ALA A 110 27.86 2.16 24.73
N ALA A 111 28.14 3.19 25.53
CA ALA A 111 29.11 3.15 26.62
C ALA A 111 28.95 1.82 27.35
N ALA A 112 30.04 1.05 27.44
CA ALA A 112 30.05 -0.21 28.16
C ALA A 112 29.50 0.05 29.57
N GLN A 113 28.35 -0.54 29.89
CA GLN A 113 27.88 -0.56 31.28
C GLN A 113 29.00 -1.17 32.13
N PRO A 114 29.35 -0.55 33.28
CA PRO A 114 30.32 -1.13 34.19
C PRO A 114 29.82 -2.53 34.57
N HIS A 115 30.65 -3.53 34.32
CA HIS A 115 30.29 -4.91 34.53
C HIS A 115 30.21 -5.18 36.03
N ASP A 116 29.09 -5.73 36.51
CA ASP A 116 28.90 -6.09 37.92
C ASP A 116 29.80 -7.27 38.31
N GLU A 117 31.04 -6.97 38.68
CA GLU A 117 32.02 -7.90 39.26
C GLU A 117 31.48 -8.81 40.37
N PRO A 118 30.62 -8.37 41.32
CA PRO A 118 30.08 -9.28 42.34
C PRO A 118 29.19 -10.38 41.75
N LEU A 119 28.47 -10.09 40.66
CA LEU A 119 27.60 -11.05 40.01
C LEU A 119 28.42 -12.07 39.20
N ARG A 120 29.51 -11.59 38.61
CA ARG A 120 30.49 -12.43 37.91
C ARG A 120 31.25 -13.37 38.84
N ALA A 121 31.66 -12.88 40.01
CA ALA A 121 32.31 -13.69 41.05
C ALA A 121 31.36 -14.80 41.55
N LYS A 122 30.08 -14.46 41.79
CA LYS A 122 29.06 -15.44 42.18
C LYS A 122 28.82 -16.50 41.09
N LEU A 123 28.86 -16.10 39.83
CA LEU A 123 28.75 -17.01 38.69
C LEU A 123 29.98 -17.92 38.59
N ARG A 124 31.20 -17.39 38.74
CA ARG A 124 32.45 -18.18 38.73
C ARG A 124 32.49 -19.20 39.85
N ALA A 125 32.09 -18.82 41.06
CA ALA A 125 31.97 -19.72 42.20
C ALA A 125 30.96 -20.85 41.95
N ARG A 126 29.84 -20.56 41.28
CA ARG A 126 28.85 -21.59 40.90
C ARG A 126 29.32 -22.51 39.79
N LEU A 127 30.14 -21.99 38.89
CA LEU A 127 30.67 -22.75 37.76
C LEU A 127 31.96 -23.51 38.12
N GLY A 128 32.48 -23.35 39.33
CA GLY A 128 33.73 -24.02 39.76
C GLY A 128 34.97 -23.55 39.00
N ILE A 129 34.95 -22.34 38.44
CA ILE A 129 36.02 -21.78 37.61
C ILE A 129 37.08 -21.06 38.48
N ASP A 130 36.83 -20.90 39.78
CA ASP A 130 37.77 -20.32 40.74
C ASP A 130 38.66 -21.44 41.31
N ALA A 131 39.79 -21.69 40.64
CA ALA A 131 40.91 -22.50 41.10
C ALA A 131 42.23 -21.77 40.79
#